data_AF-A0A3L7XV47-F1
#
_entry.id   AF-A0A3L7XV47-F1
#
_cell.length_a   1.000
_cell.length_b   1.000
_cell.length_c   1.000
_cell.angle_alpha   90.00
_cell.angle_beta   90.00
_cell.angle_gamma   90.00
#
_symmetry.space_group_name_H-M   'P 1'
#
loop_
_entity.id
_entity.type
_entity.pdbx_description
1 polymer ?
#
loop_
_entity_poly.entity_id
_entity_poly.type
_entity_poly.pdbx_seq_one_letter_code
_entity_poly.pdbx_strand_id
1 'polypeptide(L)'
;MPAANFIFGTVGAPTSTPPKPGGSAGAVQQMKALGLGTLELGWVQSVRVTPATCELIAATAKQHSLPLSVHAPYFINLNAKKDEWPNSRKRLMDAAHFGNLAGATDIIFHPGSYFERPQAALKLAIQRLRGCVRELR
;
A
#
# COMPACT_ATOMS: atom_id res chain seq x y z
N MET A 1 18.40 -21.99 -14.37
CA MET A 1 17.32 -21.07 -13.98
C MET A 1 17.89 -19.66 -14.04
N PRO A 2 17.29 -18.70 -14.74
CA PRO A 2 17.76 -17.32 -14.63
C PRO A 2 17.65 -16.92 -13.17
N ALA A 3 18.70 -16.27 -12.63
CA ALA A 3 18.67 -15.73 -11.29
C ALA A 3 17.40 -14.87 -11.14
N ALA A 4 16.66 -15.04 -10.02
CA ALA A 4 15.55 -14.16 -9.73
C ALA A 4 16.06 -12.70 -9.83
N ASN A 5 15.45 -11.90 -10.70
CA ASN A 5 15.79 -10.48 -10.83
C ASN A 5 15.53 -9.84 -9.46
N PHE A 6 16.59 -9.57 -8.71
CA PHE A 6 16.49 -8.84 -7.45
C PHE A 6 16.14 -7.39 -7.76
N ILE A 7 14.99 -6.93 -7.27
CA ILE A 7 14.51 -5.57 -7.46
C ILE A 7 14.64 -4.85 -6.12
N PHE A 8 15.37 -3.73 -6.12
CA PHE A 8 15.59 -2.91 -4.93
C PHE A 8 14.89 -1.56 -5.08
N GLY A 9 14.31 -1.06 -4.00
CA GLY A 9 13.55 0.19 -3.96
C GLY A 9 13.36 0.70 -2.55
N THR A 10 12.57 1.76 -2.40
CA THR A 10 12.23 2.36 -1.10
C THR A 10 10.73 2.53 -0.95
N VAL A 11 10.30 2.73 0.29
CA VAL A 11 8.96 3.23 0.62
C VAL A 11 8.93 4.75 0.57
N GLY A 12 7.85 5.30 0.00
CA GLY A 12 7.64 6.74 -0.11
C GLY A 12 8.54 7.44 -1.13
N ALA A 13 8.28 8.73 -1.34
CA ALA A 13 9.07 9.53 -2.25
C ALA A 13 10.48 9.76 -1.68
N PRO A 14 11.56 9.46 -2.44
CA PRO A 14 12.90 9.89 -2.06
C PRO A 14 12.94 11.39 -1.75
N THR A 15 13.78 11.82 -0.80
CA THR A 15 13.93 13.24 -0.44
C THR A 15 14.42 14.10 -1.61
N SER A 16 15.05 13.48 -2.62
CA SER A 16 15.47 14.13 -3.86
C SER A 16 14.36 14.28 -4.90
N THR A 17 13.13 13.83 -4.62
CA THR A 17 12.01 13.93 -5.56
C THR A 17 11.68 15.40 -5.84
N PRO A 18 11.70 15.85 -7.11
CA PRO A 18 11.38 17.23 -7.44
C PRO A 18 9.94 17.60 -7.04
N PRO A 19 9.68 18.86 -6.63
CA PRO A 19 8.35 19.30 -6.21
C PRO A 19 7.33 19.33 -7.36
N LYS A 20 7.78 19.31 -8.62
CA LYS A 20 6.94 19.25 -9.82
C LYS A 20 7.45 18.12 -10.71
N PRO A 21 6.63 17.09 -11.02
CA PRO A 21 5.23 16.92 -10.62
C PRO A 21 5.02 16.54 -9.14
N GLY A 22 6.08 16.16 -8.40
CA GLY A 22 5.97 15.77 -6.99
C GLY A 22 5.07 14.54 -6.75
N GLY A 23 4.74 14.29 -5.48
CA GLY A 23 3.85 13.19 -5.08
C GLY A 23 4.33 11.81 -5.54
N SER A 24 3.42 10.83 -5.60
CA SER A 24 3.75 9.45 -5.98
C SER A 24 4.17 9.31 -7.45
N ALA A 25 3.60 10.08 -8.37
CA ALA A 25 4.01 10.04 -9.78
C ALA A 25 5.43 10.59 -9.97
N GLY A 26 5.76 11.72 -9.34
CA GLY A 26 7.12 12.25 -9.32
C GLY A 26 8.11 11.31 -8.62
N ALA A 27 7.68 10.63 -7.56
CA ALA A 27 8.48 9.61 -6.89
C ALA A 27 8.85 8.48 -7.86
N VAL A 28 7.90 7.95 -8.63
CA VAL A 28 8.19 6.91 -9.65
C VAL A 28 9.26 7.37 -10.65
N GLN A 29 9.16 8.60 -11.15
CA GLN A 29 10.16 9.17 -12.06
C GLN A 29 11.53 9.26 -11.38
N GLN A 30 11.55 9.71 -10.12
CA GLN A 30 12.78 9.84 -9.34
C GLN A 30 13.42 8.48 -9.05
N MET A 31 12.62 7.45 -8.74
CA MET A 31 13.12 6.09 -8.52
C MET A 31 13.87 5.59 -9.76
N LYS A 32 13.28 5.79 -10.95
CA LYS A 32 13.93 5.42 -12.21
C LYS A 32 15.23 6.20 -12.44
N ALA A 33 15.24 7.50 -12.15
CA ALA A 33 16.43 8.34 -12.29
C ALA A 33 17.56 7.92 -11.33
N LEU A 34 17.23 7.40 -10.15
CA LEU A 34 18.19 6.89 -9.15
C LEU A 34 18.64 5.45 -9.43
N GLY A 35 18.11 4.78 -10.46
CA GLY A 35 18.39 3.37 -10.75
C GLY A 35 17.71 2.38 -9.80
N LEU A 36 16.68 2.82 -9.06
CA LEU A 36 15.86 1.97 -8.21
C LEU A 36 14.75 1.32 -9.04
N GLY A 37 14.42 0.08 -8.72
CA GLY A 37 13.60 -0.79 -9.56
C GLY A 37 12.15 -0.94 -9.12
N THR A 38 11.74 -0.45 -7.94
CA THR A 38 10.36 -0.56 -7.42
C THR A 38 10.06 0.57 -6.44
N LEU A 39 8.78 0.88 -6.20
CA LEU A 39 8.34 1.87 -5.21
C LEU A 39 7.19 1.30 -4.37
N GLU A 40 7.35 1.35 -3.05
CA GLU A 40 6.24 1.14 -2.13
C GLU A 40 5.56 2.48 -1.81
N LEU A 41 4.28 2.61 -2.18
CA LEU A 41 3.47 3.80 -1.95
C LEU A 41 3.20 3.94 -0.45
N GLY A 42 3.90 4.88 0.20
CA GLY A 42 3.86 5.10 1.65
C GLY A 42 2.59 5.83 2.14
N TRP A 43 1.41 5.21 2.04
CA TRP A 43 0.14 5.77 2.51
C TRP A 43 -0.12 5.52 4.02
N VAL A 44 0.96 5.56 4.80
CA VAL A 44 1.01 5.08 6.18
C VAL A 44 0.18 5.90 7.18
N GLN A 45 -0.14 7.15 6.85
CA GLN A 45 -1.02 8.00 7.67
C GLN A 45 -2.47 7.96 7.19
N SER A 46 -2.69 8.00 5.87
CA SER A 46 -4.01 8.00 5.24
C SER A 46 -3.90 7.80 3.74
N VAL A 47 -4.95 7.23 3.14
CA VAL A 47 -5.12 7.14 1.68
C VAL A 47 -5.80 8.43 1.20
N ARG A 48 -5.02 9.35 0.62
CA ARG A 48 -5.49 10.67 0.13
C ARG A 48 -5.22 10.81 -1.36
N VAL A 49 -5.92 9.99 -2.14
CA VAL A 49 -5.81 9.98 -3.60
C VAL A 49 -7.21 9.97 -4.22
N THR A 50 -7.32 10.50 -5.43
CA THR A 50 -8.51 10.39 -6.26
C THR A 50 -8.29 9.33 -7.35
N PRO A 51 -9.34 8.85 -8.03
CA PRO A 51 -9.17 7.97 -9.20
C PRO A 51 -8.23 8.57 -10.26
N ALA A 52 -8.37 9.87 -10.56
CA ALA A 52 -7.48 10.56 -11.50
C ALA A 52 -6.01 10.59 -11.03
N THR A 53 -5.77 10.78 -9.73
CA THR A 53 -4.41 10.66 -9.17
C THR A 53 -3.87 9.22 -9.30
N CYS A 54 -4.72 8.22 -9.09
CA CYS A 54 -4.34 6.81 -9.24
C CYS A 54 -3.98 6.48 -10.70
N GLU A 55 -4.80 6.92 -11.66
CA GLU A 55 -4.52 6.75 -13.10
C GLU A 55 -3.18 7.37 -13.50
N LEU A 56 -2.88 8.57 -12.99
CA LEU A 56 -1.58 9.22 -13.23
C LEU A 56 -0.42 8.40 -12.66
N ILE A 57 -0.54 7.87 -11.44
CA ILE A 57 0.48 7.01 -10.83
C ILE A 57 0.67 5.75 -11.67
N ALA A 58 -0.41 5.07 -12.04
CA ALA A 58 -0.39 3.84 -12.82
C ALA A 58 0.25 4.05 -14.20
N ALA A 59 -0.14 5.12 -14.90
CA ALA A 59 0.43 5.48 -16.20
C ALA A 59 1.93 5.76 -16.10
N THR A 60 2.36 6.49 -15.07
CA THR A 60 3.78 6.81 -14.84
C THR A 60 4.58 5.56 -14.51
N ALA A 61 4.08 4.69 -13.64
CA ALA A 61 4.71 3.42 -13.30
C ALA A 61 4.86 2.50 -14.52
N LYS A 62 3.81 2.41 -15.35
CA LYS A 62 3.84 1.66 -16.61
C LYS A 62 4.88 2.22 -17.58
N GLN A 63 4.92 3.54 -17.76
CA GLN A 63 5.89 4.22 -18.63
C GLN A 63 7.35 3.92 -18.22
N HIS A 64 7.62 3.86 -16.91
CA HIS A 64 8.97 3.60 -16.39
C HIS A 64 9.25 2.11 -16.11
N SER A 65 8.29 1.21 -16.36
CA SER A 65 8.37 -0.22 -16.03
C SER A 65 8.75 -0.46 -14.57
N LEU A 66 8.11 0.28 -13.66
CA LEU A 66 8.42 0.28 -12.23
C LEU A 66 7.25 -0.36 -11.46
N PRO A 67 7.41 -1.59 -10.93
CA PRO A 67 6.40 -2.23 -10.09
C PRO A 67 6.08 -1.40 -8.85
N LEU A 68 4.85 -1.54 -8.35
CA LEU A 68 4.35 -0.80 -7.19
C LEU A 68 3.76 -1.75 -6.16
N SER A 69 3.97 -1.42 -4.89
CA SER A 69 3.21 -1.94 -3.74
C SER A 69 2.64 -0.79 -2.91
N VAL A 70 1.76 -1.07 -1.96
CA VAL A 70 1.24 -0.08 -1.00
C VAL A 70 1.67 -0.44 0.41
N HIS A 71 2.19 0.55 1.15
CA HIS A 71 2.24 0.49 2.61
C HIS A 71 0.98 1.14 3.19
N ALA A 72 0.08 0.33 3.72
CA ALA A 72 -1.22 0.79 4.19
C ALA A 72 -1.13 1.57 5.54
N PRO A 73 -2.19 2.28 5.95
CA PRO A 73 -2.17 3.08 7.17
C PRO A 73 -1.80 2.29 8.44
N TYR A 74 -0.97 2.88 9.31
CA TYR A 74 -0.60 2.31 10.62
C TYR A 74 -1.78 2.08 11.56
N PHE A 75 -2.89 2.78 11.33
CA PHE A 75 -4.10 2.74 12.15
C PHE A 75 -5.06 1.59 11.78
N ILE A 76 -4.59 0.59 11.05
CA ILE A 76 -5.31 -0.65 10.81
C ILE A 76 -5.12 -1.57 12.02
N ASN A 77 -6.24 -2.06 12.57
CA ASN A 77 -6.20 -3.14 13.54
C ASN A 77 -7.31 -4.16 13.24
N LEU A 78 -6.94 -5.33 12.73
CA LEU A 78 -7.89 -6.42 12.47
C LEU A 78 -8.45 -7.02 13.76
N ASN A 79 -7.80 -6.81 14.91
CA ASN A 79 -8.27 -7.18 16.24
C ASN A 79 -8.96 -6.00 16.98
N ALA A 80 -9.32 -4.92 16.26
CA ALA A 80 -10.01 -3.77 16.83
C ALA A 80 -11.33 -4.14 17.54
N LYS A 81 -11.73 -3.32 18.51
CA LYS A 81 -13.04 -3.43 19.16
C LYS A 81 -14.16 -3.23 18.14
N LYS A 82 -15.39 -3.59 18.52
CA LYS A 82 -16.55 -3.58 17.60
C LYS A 82 -16.84 -2.19 17.02
N ASP A 83 -16.69 -1.16 17.84
CA ASP A 83 -16.85 0.27 17.52
C ASP A 83 -15.69 0.84 16.69
N GLU A 84 -14.47 0.33 16.88
CA GLU A 84 -13.28 0.75 16.12
C GLU A 84 -13.11 0.03 14.77
N TRP A 85 -13.68 -1.17 14.66
CA TRP A 85 -13.55 -2.05 13.50
C TRP A 85 -13.96 -1.40 12.16
N PRO A 86 -15.09 -0.67 12.05
CA PRO A 86 -15.48 -0.04 10.79
C PRO A 86 -14.39 0.87 10.21
N ASN A 87 -13.70 1.64 11.06
CA ASN A 87 -12.62 2.54 10.64
C ASN A 87 -11.37 1.76 10.22
N SER A 88 -10.97 0.74 11.00
CA SER A 88 -9.85 -0.13 10.64
C SER A 88 -10.08 -0.85 9.31
N ARG A 89 -11.29 -1.39 9.12
CA ARG A 89 -11.70 -2.02 7.87
C ARG A 89 -11.68 -1.02 6.73
N LYS A 90 -12.28 0.16 6.88
CA LYS A 90 -12.31 1.19 5.83
C LYS A 90 -10.90 1.53 5.35
N ARG A 91 -9.94 1.74 6.26
CA ARG A 91 -8.54 2.03 5.90
C ARG A 91 -7.89 0.92 5.07
N LEU A 92 -8.11 -0.34 5.45
CA LEU A 92 -7.59 -1.48 4.70
C LEU A 92 -8.23 -1.59 3.31
N MET A 93 -9.56 -1.46 3.23
CA MET A 93 -10.31 -1.55 1.98
C MET A 93 -9.95 -0.40 1.03
N ASP A 94 -9.86 0.83 1.53
CA ASP A 94 -9.44 2.00 0.75
C ASP A 94 -8.02 1.81 0.22
N ALA A 95 -7.08 1.36 1.05
CA ALA A 95 -5.69 1.14 0.63
C ALA A 95 -5.59 0.06 -0.45
N ALA A 96 -6.35 -1.03 -0.33
CA ALA A 96 -6.37 -2.08 -1.34
C ALA A 96 -7.01 -1.60 -2.65
N HIS A 97 -8.17 -0.95 -2.56
CA HIS A 97 -8.91 -0.45 -3.72
C HIS A 97 -8.13 0.61 -4.50
N PHE A 98 -7.69 1.67 -3.83
CA PHE A 98 -6.93 2.74 -4.49
C PHE A 98 -5.51 2.29 -4.86
N GLY A 99 -4.93 1.33 -4.13
CA GLY A 99 -3.66 0.72 -4.49
C GLY A 99 -3.73 0.02 -5.85
N ASN A 100 -4.76 -0.81 -6.03
CA ASN A 100 -5.02 -1.48 -7.31
C ASN A 100 -5.27 -0.46 -8.43
N LEU A 101 -6.07 0.58 -8.20
CA LEU A 101 -6.28 1.66 -9.17
C LEU A 101 -4.96 2.37 -9.54
N ALA A 102 -4.05 2.54 -8.59
CA ALA A 102 -2.74 3.15 -8.80
C ALA A 102 -1.73 2.21 -9.48
N GLY A 103 -2.12 0.97 -9.78
CA GLY A 103 -1.27 -0.02 -10.43
C GLY A 103 -0.40 -0.84 -9.49
N ALA A 104 -0.64 -0.78 -8.17
CA ALA A 104 0.03 -1.64 -7.20
C ALA A 104 -0.57 -3.05 -7.20
N THR A 105 0.30 -4.05 -7.12
CA THR A 105 -0.09 -5.48 -7.08
C THR A 105 -0.16 -6.03 -5.66
N ASP A 106 0.57 -5.40 -4.74
CA ASP A 106 0.75 -5.89 -3.37
C ASP A 106 0.38 -4.80 -2.36
N ILE A 107 -0.19 -5.24 -1.23
CA ILE A 107 -0.49 -4.38 -0.08
C ILE A 107 0.17 -4.95 1.18
N ILE A 108 0.96 -4.11 1.84
CA ILE A 108 1.66 -4.38 3.09
C ILE A 108 0.94 -3.61 4.19
N PHE A 109 0.61 -4.30 5.28
CA PHE A 109 -0.05 -3.68 6.43
C PHE A 109 0.27 -4.43 7.71
N HIS A 110 0.23 -3.74 8.84
CA HIS A 110 0.30 -4.37 10.15
C HIS A 110 -1.07 -4.97 10.52
N PRO A 111 -1.16 -6.26 10.90
CA PRO A 111 -2.44 -6.87 11.28
C PRO A 111 -3.12 -6.23 12.50
N GLY A 112 -2.37 -5.50 13.32
CA GLY A 112 -2.84 -4.82 14.52
C GLY A 112 -2.24 -5.40 15.81
N SER A 113 -2.64 -4.81 16.95
CA SER A 113 -2.18 -5.24 18.28
C SER A 113 -2.93 -6.48 18.78
N TYR A 114 -2.24 -7.33 19.53
CA TYR A 114 -2.84 -8.49 20.19
C TYR A 114 -3.44 -8.17 21.57
N PHE A 115 -3.20 -6.99 22.16
CA PHE A 115 -3.74 -6.56 23.46
C PHE A 115 -3.68 -7.64 24.56
N GLU A 116 -2.59 -8.42 24.63
CA GLU A 116 -2.40 -9.56 25.55
C GLU A 116 -3.21 -10.84 25.27
N ARG A 117 -3.83 -10.96 24.09
CA ARG A 117 -4.63 -12.13 23.68
C ARG A 117 -4.18 -12.75 22.35
N PRO A 118 -2.94 -13.25 22.23
CA PRO A 118 -2.34 -13.58 20.93
C PRO A 118 -3.12 -14.59 20.09
N GLN A 119 -3.59 -15.70 20.67
CA GLN A 119 -4.34 -16.73 19.91
C GLN A 119 -5.72 -16.23 19.46
N ALA A 120 -6.43 -15.49 20.34
CA ALA A 120 -7.73 -14.92 20.00
C ALA A 120 -7.61 -13.81 18.95
N ALA A 121 -6.57 -12.96 19.06
CA ALA A 121 -6.27 -11.90 18.12
C ALA A 121 -5.99 -12.45 16.72
N LEU A 122 -5.16 -13.49 16.62
CA LEU A 122 -4.86 -14.14 15.34
C LEU A 122 -6.13 -14.72 14.69
N LYS A 123 -6.96 -15.44 15.46
CA LYS A 123 -8.20 -16.04 14.95
C LYS A 123 -9.16 -14.98 14.39
N LEU A 124 -9.37 -13.90 15.15
CA LEU A 124 -10.24 -12.79 14.73
C LEU A 124 -9.67 -12.05 13.52
N ALA A 125 -8.36 -11.80 13.50
CA ALA A 125 -7.69 -11.13 12.40
C ALA A 125 -7.83 -11.92 11.09
N ILE A 126 -7.58 -13.23 11.11
CA ILE A 126 -7.77 -14.11 9.94
C ILE A 126 -9.23 -14.10 9.48
N GLN A 127 -10.20 -14.18 10.41
CA GLN A 127 -11.63 -14.16 10.06
C GLN A 127 -12.01 -12.86 9.35
N ARG A 128 -11.61 -11.70 9.89
CA ARG A 128 -11.91 -10.38 9.32
C ARG A 128 -11.18 -10.14 8.00
N LEU A 129 -9.92 -10.55 7.89
CA LEU A 129 -9.15 -10.46 6.66
C LEU A 129 -9.79 -11.27 5.53
N ARG A 130 -10.22 -12.51 5.81
CA ARG A 130 -10.98 -13.33 4.84
C ARG A 130 -12.26 -12.64 4.38
N GLY A 131 -12.94 -11.91 5.27
CA GLY A 131 -14.08 -11.08 4.91
C GLY A 131 -13.72 -9.99 3.91
N CYS A 132 -12.65 -9.23 4.17
CA CYS A 132 -12.16 -8.19 3.28
C CYS A 132 -11.76 -8.75 1.91
N VAL A 133 -11.02 -9.87 1.88
CA VAL A 133 -10.59 -10.52 0.63
C VAL A 133 -11.76 -11.00 -0.22
N ARG A 134 -12.83 -11.53 0.39
CA ARG A 134 -14.02 -11.97 -0.34
C ARG A 134 -14.79 -10.83 -1.00
N GLU A 135 -14.69 -9.62 -0.47
CA GLU A 135 -15.39 -8.45 -1.00
C GLU A 135 -14.58 -7.72 -2.07
N LEU A 136 -13.25 -7.81 -2.02
CA LEU A 136 -12.35 -7.23 -3.02
C LEU A 136 -12.20 -8.11 -4.28
N ARG A 137 -12.65 -9.36 -4.25
CA ARG A 137 -12.64 -10.30 -5.38
C ARG A 137 -13.97 -10.28 -6.10
#